data_AF-A0A942DLA1-F1
#
_entry.id   AF-A0A942DLA1-F1
#
_cell.length_a   1.000
_cell.length_b   1.000
_cell.length_c   1.000
_cell.angle_alpha   90.00
_cell.angle_beta   90.00
_cell.angle_gamma   90.00
#
_symmetry.space_group_name_H-M   'P 1'
#
loop_
_entity.id
_entity.type
_entity.pdbx_description
1 polymer ?
#
loop_
_entity_poly.entity_id
_entity_poly.type
_entity_poly.pdbx_seq_one_letter_code
_entity_poly.pdbx_strand_id
1 'polypeptide(L)'
;MSTLRRRIKAEDIKYRLEDGKYFIIDEPMSTHQRVHRPSLESDLAQVGAHQGNQTAPSSASSKPDISDKIAMAKNDEPILTAANKLLTELKKAYTQILQEKEEQMLMLKDEVADLKTLVRVLESENERLKGFKQ
;
A
#
# COMPACT_ATOMS: atom_id res chain seq x y z
N MET A 1 6.40 10.35 -13.47
CA MET A 1 6.97 11.44 -12.65
C MET A 1 7.51 10.82 -11.36
N SER A 2 8.82 10.83 -11.09
CA SER A 2 9.41 10.08 -9.97
C SER A 2 9.14 10.73 -8.61
N THR A 3 9.20 9.94 -7.53
CA THR A 3 9.04 10.43 -6.14
C THR A 3 10.03 11.55 -5.82
N LEU A 4 11.27 11.43 -6.28
CA LEU A 4 12.27 12.48 -6.10
C LEU A 4 11.88 13.77 -6.82
N ARG A 5 11.47 13.70 -8.10
CA ARG A 5 11.02 14.87 -8.85
C ARG A 5 9.75 15.49 -8.25
N ARG A 6 8.87 14.71 -7.62
CA ARG A 6 7.71 15.19 -6.85
C ARG A 6 8.15 16.01 -5.63
N ARG A 7 9.08 15.46 -4.83
CA ARG A 7 9.61 16.13 -3.64
C ARG A 7 10.37 17.42 -3.97
N ILE A 8 11.11 17.42 -5.08
CA ILE A 8 11.77 18.62 -5.61
C ILE A 8 10.74 19.69 -5.99
N LYS A 9 9.68 19.32 -6.72
CA LYS A 9 8.62 20.26 -7.13
C LYS A 9 7.74 20.76 -5.99
N ALA A 10 7.56 19.96 -4.95
CA ALA A 10 6.79 20.31 -3.77
C ALA A 10 7.63 21.08 -2.72
N GLU A 11 8.92 21.33 -3.00
CA GLU A 11 9.87 21.98 -2.08
C GLU A 11 10.07 21.23 -0.75
N ASP A 12 9.73 19.93 -0.72
CA ASP A 12 9.89 19.04 0.44
C ASP A 12 11.36 18.71 0.76
N ILE A 13 12.29 19.03 -0.16
CA ILE A 13 13.72 18.82 0.00
C ILE A 13 14.46 19.98 -0.65
N LYS A 14 15.51 20.46 0.02
CA LYS A 14 16.44 21.43 -0.55
C LYS A 14 17.31 20.77 -1.63
N TYR A 15 17.33 21.39 -2.80
CA TYR A 15 18.11 20.93 -3.94
C TYR A 15 18.87 22.09 -4.60
N ARG A 16 19.92 21.74 -5.35
CA ARG A 16 20.65 22.64 -6.26
C ARG A 16 20.62 22.05 -7.66
N LEU A 17 20.30 22.87 -8.65
CA LEU A 17 20.37 22.50 -10.07
C LEU A 17 21.63 23.11 -10.68
N GLU A 18 22.53 22.27 -11.17
CA GLU A 18 23.81 22.71 -11.76
C GLU A 18 24.12 21.81 -12.96
N ASP A 19 24.38 22.43 -14.12
CA ASP A 19 24.58 21.74 -15.42
C ASP A 19 23.53 20.67 -15.76
N GLY A 20 22.26 20.95 -15.44
CA GLY A 20 21.14 20.03 -15.68
C GLY A 20 21.07 18.85 -14.71
N LYS A 21 21.94 18.80 -13.68
CA LYS A 21 21.97 17.79 -12.63
C LYS A 21 21.41 18.33 -11.33
N TYR A 22 20.60 17.53 -10.66
CA TYR A 22 20.04 17.85 -9.34
C TYR A 22 20.95 17.30 -8.25
N PHE A 23 21.42 18.18 -7.36
CA PHE A 23 22.16 17.85 -6.16
C PHE A 23 21.24 18.01 -4.95
N ILE A 24 21.16 16.98 -4.11
CA ILE A 24 20.39 16.99 -2.87
C ILE A 24 21.34 17.39 -1.75
N ILE A 25 20.92 18.34 -0.90
CA ILE A 25 21.71 18.73 0.26
C ILE A 25 21.37 17.78 1.41
N ASP A 26 22.36 17.05 1.91
CA ASP A 26 22.21 16.15 3.06
C ASP A 26 22.07 16.98 4.35
N GLU A 27 20.85 17.45 4.64
CA GLU A 27 20.53 17.90 6.00
C GLU A 27 20.41 16.68 6.92
N PRO A 28 20.99 16.72 8.15
CA PRO A 28 20.83 15.64 9.11
C PRO A 28 19.34 15.46 9.36
N MET A 29 18.83 14.28 9.02
CA MET A 29 17.40 13.95 9.01
C MET A 29 16.73 14.44 10.29
N SER A 30 16.16 15.65 10.25
CA SER A 30 15.17 16.05 11.24
C SER A 30 14.04 15.06 11.04
N THR A 31 13.58 14.47 12.13
CA THR A 31 12.55 13.44 12.22
C THR A 31 11.30 13.81 11.44
N HIS A 32 11.31 13.66 10.12
CA HIS A 32 10.11 13.64 9.32
C HIS A 32 9.45 12.31 9.64
N GLN A 33 8.58 12.35 10.66
CA GLN A 33 7.59 11.32 10.89
C GLN A 33 7.03 10.91 9.53
N ARG A 34 7.16 9.62 9.23
CA ARG A 34 6.40 8.97 8.17
C ARG A 34 4.91 9.02 8.55
N VAL A 35 4.27 10.17 8.42
CA VAL A 35 2.81 10.31 8.49
C VAL A 35 2.24 10.28 7.07
N HIS A 36 2.44 9.15 6.39
CA HIS A 36 1.49 8.67 5.39
C HIS A 36 1.51 7.14 5.40
N ARG A 37 1.17 6.58 6.56
CA ARG A 37 0.55 5.26 6.64
C ARG A 37 -0.96 5.50 6.63
N PRO A 38 -1.73 5.01 5.64
CA PRO A 38 -3.18 4.91 5.80
C PRO A 38 -3.43 3.96 6.96
N SER A 39 -3.68 4.52 8.16
CA SER A 39 -4.07 3.73 9.33
C SER A 39 -5.56 3.45 9.20
N LEU A 40 -5.87 2.25 8.73
CA LEU A 40 -7.20 1.66 8.78
C LEU A 40 -7.42 1.15 10.22
N GLU A 41 -7.66 2.03 11.18
CA GLU A 41 -8.09 1.63 12.54
C GLU A 41 -8.53 2.87 13.35
N SER A 42 -9.82 3.18 13.30
CA SER A 42 -10.54 3.96 14.31
C SER A 42 -12.05 3.80 14.04
N ASP A 43 -12.63 2.72 14.56
CA ASP A 43 -14.08 2.63 14.79
C ASP A 43 -14.45 1.51 15.81
N LEU A 44 -13.60 1.30 16.82
CA LEU A 44 -13.87 0.35 17.90
C LEU A 44 -13.39 0.90 19.25
N ALA A 45 -13.93 2.05 19.68
CA ALA A 45 -13.70 2.51 21.05
C ALA A 45 -14.72 3.53 21.55
N GLN A 46 -16.04 3.31 21.42
CA GLN A 46 -16.98 4.11 22.22
C GLN A 46 -18.41 3.57 22.33
N VAL A 47 -18.64 2.56 23.19
CA VAL A 47 -19.81 2.58 24.10
C VAL A 47 -19.47 1.81 25.37
N GLY A 48 -19.38 2.53 26.48
CA GLY A 48 -19.23 1.96 27.81
C GLY A 48 -20.55 1.45 28.40
N ALA A 49 -20.38 0.52 29.35
CA ALA A 49 -21.22 0.28 30.52
C ALA A 49 -22.75 0.07 30.32
N HIS A 50 -23.17 -1.20 30.35
CA HIS A 50 -24.36 -1.58 31.11
C HIS A 50 -24.10 -2.88 31.86
N GLN A 51 -24.12 -2.69 33.18
CA GLN A 51 -24.07 -3.65 34.26
C GLN A 51 -25.27 -4.61 34.17
N GLY A 52 -25.06 -5.86 34.57
CA GLY A 52 -25.98 -6.95 34.28
C GLY A 52 -27.32 -6.92 35.00
N ASN A 53 -28.22 -7.77 34.52
CA ASN A 53 -29.09 -8.52 35.41
C ASN A 53 -29.46 -9.85 34.76
N GLN A 54 -29.22 -10.92 35.52
CA GLN A 54 -29.61 -12.29 35.20
C GLN A 54 -31.07 -12.46 35.59
N THR A 55 -31.93 -12.87 34.67
CA THR A 55 -33.20 -13.55 34.99
C THR A 55 -33.46 -14.61 33.94
N ALA A 56 -33.23 -15.87 34.33
CA ALA A 56 -33.64 -17.07 33.62
C ALA A 56 -35.15 -17.34 33.85
N PRO A 57 -35.76 -18.31 33.14
CA PRO A 57 -37.10 -18.18 32.57
C PRO A 57 -38.19 -18.97 33.32
N SER A 58 -39.45 -18.53 33.21
CA SER A 58 -40.62 -19.30 33.61
C SER A 58 -41.53 -19.58 32.41
N SER A 59 -41.55 -20.86 32.01
CA SER A 59 -42.69 -21.68 31.56
C SER A 59 -43.81 -21.02 30.73
N ALA A 60 -43.99 -21.49 29.49
CA ALA A 60 -45.13 -22.34 29.09
C ALA A 60 -45.34 -22.36 27.56
N SER A 61 -45.16 -23.56 26.98
CA SER A 61 -45.94 -24.19 25.91
C SER A 61 -46.69 -23.32 24.87
N SER A 62 -46.21 -23.35 23.62
CA SER A 62 -47.01 -23.77 22.44
C SER A 62 -46.17 -23.73 21.15
N LYS A 63 -45.94 -24.89 20.53
CA LYS A 63 -45.70 -25.07 19.08
C LYS A 63 -47.03 -25.59 18.48
N PRO A 64 -47.27 -25.58 17.15
CA PRO A 64 -46.46 -25.06 16.04
C PRO A 64 -47.27 -24.15 15.07
N ASP A 65 -46.61 -23.30 14.28
CA ASP A 65 -47.12 -23.01 12.94
C ASP A 65 -45.96 -22.76 11.96
N ILE A 66 -45.81 -23.67 11.00
CA ILE A 66 -44.73 -23.74 10.00
C ILE A 66 -45.32 -23.27 8.66
N SER A 67 -45.93 -22.08 8.63
CA SER A 67 -46.62 -21.61 7.41
C SER A 67 -46.49 -20.12 7.09
N ASP A 68 -45.48 -19.42 7.63
CA ASP A 68 -45.12 -18.07 7.14
C ASP A 68 -43.60 -17.83 7.04
N LYS A 69 -42.81 -18.89 6.86
CA LYS A 69 -41.36 -18.83 6.56
C LYS A 69 -41.05 -19.06 5.06
N ILE A 70 -42.00 -18.81 4.17
CA ILE A 70 -41.84 -18.95 2.71
C ILE A 70 -42.10 -17.62 1.98
N ALA A 71 -41.76 -16.50 2.60
CA ALA A 71 -41.81 -15.16 1.97
C ALA A 71 -40.50 -14.36 2.10
N MET A 72 -39.38 -14.99 2.49
CA MET A 72 -38.08 -14.31 2.60
C MET A 72 -36.93 -14.98 1.84
N ALA A 73 -37.20 -15.92 0.93
CA ALA A 73 -36.19 -16.60 0.10
C ALA A 73 -35.88 -15.88 -1.23
N LYS A 74 -36.14 -14.56 -1.32
CA LYS A 74 -35.82 -13.73 -2.51
C LYS A 74 -34.62 -12.79 -2.31
N ASN A 75 -33.96 -12.84 -1.15
CA ASN A 75 -32.88 -11.91 -0.78
C ASN A 75 -31.46 -12.50 -0.84
N ASP A 76 -31.30 -13.77 -1.22
CA ASP A 76 -29.96 -14.39 -1.29
C ASP A 76 -29.27 -14.18 -2.66
N GLU A 77 -30.05 -13.94 -3.72
CA GLU A 77 -29.58 -13.60 -5.06
C GLU A 77 -28.75 -12.28 -5.12
N PRO A 78 -29.12 -11.20 -4.39
CA PRO A 78 -28.27 -10.00 -4.33
C PRO A 78 -26.98 -10.21 -3.52
N ILE A 79 -26.96 -11.09 -2.51
CA ILE A 79 -25.76 -11.38 -1.71
C ILE A 79 -24.73 -12.14 -2.56
N LEU A 80 -25.15 -13.18 -3.26
CA LEU A 80 -24.28 -13.93 -4.17
C LEU A 80 -23.75 -13.03 -5.30
N THR A 81 -24.60 -12.14 -5.82
CA THR A 81 -24.19 -11.15 -6.82
C THR A 81 -23.16 -10.16 -6.26
N ALA A 82 -23.36 -9.66 -5.04
CA ALA A 82 -22.41 -8.76 -4.38
C ALA A 82 -21.07 -9.44 -4.08
N ALA A 83 -21.08 -10.69 -3.59
CA ALA A 83 -19.88 -11.47 -3.35
C ALA A 83 -19.09 -11.73 -4.64
N ASN A 84 -19.76 -12.04 -5.74
CA ASN A 84 -19.11 -12.22 -7.04
C ASN A 84 -18.53 -10.91 -7.60
N LYS A 85 -19.21 -9.77 -7.41
CA LYS A 85 -18.68 -8.44 -7.76
C LYS A 85 -17.41 -8.13 -6.99
N LEU A 86 -17.43 -8.30 -5.67
CA LEU A 86 -16.27 -8.10 -4.82
C LEU A 86 -15.11 -9.03 -5.21
N LEU A 87 -15.39 -10.30 -5.48
CA LEU A 87 -14.38 -11.25 -5.96
C LEU A 87 -13.75 -10.82 -7.29
N THR A 88 -14.57 -10.27 -8.20
CA THR A 88 -14.10 -9.76 -9.50
C THR A 88 -13.21 -8.53 -9.32
N GLU A 89 -13.62 -7.60 -8.47
CA GLU A 89 -12.84 -6.41 -8.12
C GLU A 89 -11.52 -6.78 -7.45
N LEU A 90 -11.53 -7.74 -6.53
CA LEU A 90 -10.33 -8.25 -5.86
C LEU A 90 -9.36 -8.89 -6.85
N LYS A 91 -9.86 -9.75 -7.74
CA LYS A 91 -9.05 -10.36 -8.80
C LYS A 91 -8.42 -9.31 -9.70
N LYS A 92 -9.22 -8.32 -10.11
CA LYS A 92 -8.75 -7.20 -10.94
C LYS A 92 -7.66 -6.39 -10.22
N ALA A 93 -7.88 -6.03 -8.96
CA ALA A 93 -6.91 -5.28 -8.16
C ALA A 93 -5.61 -6.07 -7.96
N TYR A 94 -5.70 -7.39 -7.70
CA TYR A 94 -4.54 -8.25 -7.58
C TYR A 94 -3.73 -8.31 -8.87
N THR A 95 -4.38 -8.55 -10.02
CA THR A 95 -3.69 -8.58 -11.32
C THR A 95 -3.03 -7.25 -11.65
N GLN A 96 -3.71 -6.13 -11.35
CA GLN A 96 -3.16 -4.80 -11.55
C GLN A 96 -1.90 -4.59 -10.70
N ILE A 97 -1.95 -4.90 -9.41
CA ILE A 97 -0.79 -4.77 -8.52
C ILE A 97 0.34 -5.68 -8.99
N LEU A 98 0.05 -6.90 -9.42
CA LEU A 98 1.05 -7.83 -9.93
C LEU A 98 1.79 -7.25 -11.13
N GLN A 99 1.05 -6.72 -12.12
CA GLN A 99 1.62 -6.08 -13.31
C GLN A 99 2.49 -4.87 -12.95
N GLU A 100 2.01 -4.00 -12.04
CA GLU A 100 2.78 -2.85 -11.55
C GLU A 100 4.08 -3.28 -10.86
N LYS A 101 4.06 -4.40 -10.14
CA LYS A 101 5.25 -4.95 -9.47
C LYS A 101 6.24 -5.54 -10.45
N GLU A 102 5.76 -6.21 -11.50
CA GLU A 102 6.60 -6.70 -12.59
C GLU A 102 7.28 -5.55 -13.34
N GLU A 103 6.55 -4.46 -13.63
CA GLU A 103 7.11 -3.25 -14.25
C GLU A 103 8.15 -2.57 -13.34
N GLN A 104 7.86 -2.43 -12.04
CA GLN A 104 8.84 -1.92 -11.06
C GLN A 104 10.11 -2.75 -11.04
N MET A 105 9.99 -4.08 -11.09
CA MET A 105 11.14 -4.98 -11.13
C MET A 105 11.96 -4.81 -12.41
N LEU A 106 11.30 -4.60 -13.55
CA LEU A 106 11.96 -4.36 -14.83
C LEU A 106 12.80 -3.06 -14.77
N MET A 107 12.18 -1.95 -14.35
CA MET A 107 12.89 -0.66 -14.22
C MET A 107 14.10 -0.74 -13.28
N LEU A 108 13.96 -1.44 -12.15
CA LEU A 108 15.07 -1.62 -11.21
C LEU A 108 16.21 -2.45 -11.80
N LYS A 109 15.90 -3.46 -12.62
CA LYS A 109 16.93 -4.26 -13.31
C LYS A 109 17.72 -3.41 -14.30
N ASP A 110 17.05 -2.53 -15.03
CA ASP A 110 17.68 -1.61 -15.97
C ASP A 110 18.58 -0.59 -15.21
N GLU A 111 18.08 0.00 -14.13
CA GLU A 111 18.89 0.92 -13.30
C GLU A 111 20.12 0.23 -12.70
N VAL A 112 20.00 -1.02 -12.26
CA VAL A 112 21.13 -1.83 -11.80
C VAL A 112 22.13 -2.11 -12.94
N ALA A 113 21.67 -2.32 -14.16
CA ALA A 113 22.54 -2.52 -15.32
C ALA A 113 23.32 -1.25 -15.67
N ASP A 114 22.66 -0.09 -15.64
CA ASP A 114 23.27 1.21 -15.87
C ASP A 114 24.31 1.54 -14.80
N LEU A 115 23.97 1.34 -13.52
CA LEU A 115 24.89 1.54 -12.40
C LEU A 115 26.12 0.63 -12.52
N LYS A 116 25.94 -0.65 -12.88
CA LYS A 116 27.06 -1.57 -13.12
C LYS A 116 27.95 -1.10 -14.26
N THR A 117 27.36 -0.53 -15.31
CA THR A 117 28.12 0.02 -16.44
C THR A 117 28.94 1.23 -15.99
N LEU A 118 28.33 2.14 -15.22
CA LEU A 118 29.04 3.29 -14.65
C LEU A 118 30.21 2.86 -13.77
N VAL A 119 30.00 1.89 -12.88
CA VAL A 119 31.08 1.34 -12.03
C VAL A 119 32.23 0.83 -12.89
N ARG A 120 31.98 0.00 -13.92
CA ARG A 120 33.04 -0.50 -14.79
C ARG A 120 33.83 0.60 -15.48
N VAL A 121 33.15 1.65 -15.97
CA VAL A 121 33.81 2.78 -16.64
C VAL A 121 34.67 3.55 -15.63
N LEU A 122 34.15 3.83 -14.43
CA LEU A 122 34.88 4.53 -13.39
C LEU A 122 36.07 3.71 -12.86
N GLU A 123 35.92 2.40 -12.70
CA GLU A 123 37.00 1.49 -12.31
C GLU A 123 38.12 1.49 -13.37
N SER A 124 37.76 1.36 -14.65
CA SER A 124 38.71 1.42 -15.78
C SER A 124 39.49 2.75 -15.80
N GLU A 125 38.78 3.86 -15.62
CA GLU A 125 39.40 5.19 -15.60
C GLU A 125 40.29 5.40 -14.38
N ASN A 126 39.90 4.87 -13.22
CA ASN A 126 40.70 4.94 -12.01
C ASN A 126 41.98 4.12 -12.12
N GLU A 127 41.91 2.91 -12.68
CA GLU A 127 43.08 2.09 -12.96
C GLU A 127 44.04 2.77 -13.94
N ARG A 128 43.50 3.39 -15.00
CA ARG A 128 44.28 4.23 -15.92
C ARG A 128 45.01 5.34 -15.17
N LEU A 129 44.29 6.11 -14.34
CA LEU A 129 44.87 7.23 -13.59
C LEU A 129 45.91 6.80 -12.54
N LYS A 130 45.73 5.64 -11.90
CA LYS A 130 46.75 5.06 -11.00
C LYS A 130 48.01 4.66 -11.76
N GLY A 131 47.87 4.11 -12.96
CA GLY A 131 49.00 3.78 -13.84
C GLY A 131 49.82 5.01 -14.28
N PHE A 132 49.22 6.20 -14.34
CA PHE A 132 49.92 7.46 -14.65
C PHE A 132 50.62 8.11 -13.44
N LYS A 133 50.38 7.62 -12.21
CA LYS A 133 50.97 8.19 -10.98
C LYS A 133 52.21 7.42 -10.48
N GLN A 134 52.70 6.43 -11.22
CA GLN A 134 53.99 5.77 -10.99
C GLN A 134 55.03 6.33 -11.95
#